data_AF-A0A813S2L1-F1
#
_entry.id   AF-A0A813S2L1-F1
#
_cell.length_a   1.000
_cell.length_b   1.000
_cell.length_c   1.000
_cell.angle_alpha   90.00
_cell.angle_beta   90.00
_cell.angle_gamma   90.00
#
_symmetry.space_group_name_H-M   'P 1'
#
loop_
_entity.id
_entity.type
_entity.pdbx_description
1 polymer ?
#
loop_
_entity_poly.entity_id
_entity_poly.type
_entity_poly.pdbx_seq_one_letter_code
_entity_poly.pdbx_strand_id
1 'polypeptide(L)'
;MGKNGGFLTPKAISNRIKAKGLQKLRWYCQACQKQCRDENGFKCHIQSESHQRQILLVGENPGKHIANYSREFHSDFFSTLRRSFGTKRVLANTVYCEYIKDRNHIHMNATRWVALAGYVRWLGSQGLCEIEQTERGWYITLIDKDPDAVRRDMETERKEKMDLDDEQRRQNLIAEQIRRDKEKGIEVPAPVYTEFVRKDEEEKVQVSFNQSVVAEKKKILPPSVLVTVSKKRTNSTDEMDVKKSKIENTVESVFKKPLSKKTALEEVREMEEKLKEEKNRKDYWLHEDIIVKVMTLKLGEKYYKKKGIVIKVENRYQAIIKMIDTNDKIRIDQAHVETVIPAIGKKILVVNGAYRGQEATLEDIHQDTFSVDITLLTGSMIGTRIENMVYEDVSKLAE
;
A
#
# COMPACT_ATOMS: atom_id res chain seq x y z
N MET A 1 -6.69 -53.97 27.46
CA MET A 1 -7.08 -52.78 28.25
C MET A 1 -6.84 -51.51 27.43
N GLY A 2 -7.90 -50.78 27.07
CA GLY A 2 -7.77 -49.56 26.24
C GLY A 2 -7.34 -48.33 27.04
N LYS A 3 -6.05 -47.96 27.00
CA LYS A 3 -5.57 -46.66 27.50
C LYS A 3 -5.82 -45.57 26.46
N ASN A 4 -7.08 -45.14 26.32
CA ASN A 4 -7.46 -44.04 25.45
C ASN A 4 -6.64 -42.78 25.81
N GLY A 5 -5.84 -42.29 24.87
CA GLY A 5 -4.92 -41.15 25.04
C GLY A 5 -5.64 -39.79 25.10
N GLY A 6 -6.64 -39.67 25.97
CA GLY A 6 -7.55 -38.52 26.01
C GLY A 6 -6.84 -37.17 26.22
N PHE A 7 -7.42 -36.13 25.62
CA PHE A 7 -6.97 -34.73 25.63
C PHE A 7 -6.72 -34.15 27.04
N LEU A 8 -7.34 -34.75 28.06
CA LEU A 8 -7.31 -34.38 29.48
C LEU A 8 -6.43 -35.30 30.36
N THR A 9 -5.73 -36.29 29.79
CA THR A 9 -4.85 -37.16 30.61
C THR A 9 -3.70 -36.37 31.24
N PRO A 10 -3.26 -36.63 32.49
CA PRO A 10 -2.17 -35.89 33.13
C PRO A 10 -0.86 -35.88 32.32
N LYS A 11 -0.58 -36.94 31.56
CA LYS A 11 0.57 -37.01 30.64
C LYS A 11 0.41 -36.09 29.43
N ALA A 12 -0.78 -36.00 28.83
CA ALA A 12 -1.08 -35.05 27.76
C ALA A 12 -1.08 -33.60 28.26
N ILE A 13 -1.66 -33.32 29.43
CA ILE A 13 -1.66 -31.99 30.07
C ILE A 13 -0.22 -31.58 30.41
N SER A 14 0.57 -32.44 31.05
CA SER A 14 1.98 -32.14 31.36
C SER A 14 2.78 -31.88 30.10
N ASN A 15 2.60 -32.67 29.04
CA ASN A 15 3.25 -32.42 27.74
C ASN A 15 2.78 -31.10 27.10
N ARG A 16 1.49 -30.75 27.19
CA ARG A 16 0.95 -29.48 26.66
C ARG A 16 1.48 -28.27 27.43
N ILE A 17 1.57 -28.34 28.76
CA ILE A 17 2.20 -27.31 29.59
C ILE A 17 3.69 -27.17 29.25
N LYS A 18 4.42 -28.30 29.17
CA LYS A 18 5.83 -28.34 28.78
C LYS A 18 6.09 -27.96 27.31
N ALA A 19 5.04 -27.80 26.51
CA ALA A 19 5.08 -27.33 25.12
C ALA A 19 4.47 -25.92 24.93
N LYS A 20 4.09 -25.23 26.01
CA LYS A 20 3.86 -23.77 26.00
C LYS A 20 5.22 -23.06 26.21
N GLY A 21 5.39 -21.91 25.55
CA GLY A 21 6.65 -21.16 25.51
C GLY A 21 7.51 -21.48 24.28
N LEU A 22 8.30 -20.51 23.86
CA LEU A 22 9.13 -20.58 22.65
C LEU A 22 10.39 -21.41 22.93
N GLN A 23 10.29 -22.72 22.70
CA GLN A 23 11.41 -23.66 22.88
C GLN A 23 12.56 -23.35 21.90
N LYS A 24 13.81 -23.65 22.30
CA LYS A 24 15.02 -23.35 21.50
C LYS A 24 14.89 -23.89 20.07
N LEU A 25 15.01 -23.00 19.08
CA LEU A 25 14.88 -23.29 17.63
C LEU A 25 15.84 -24.37 17.11
N ARG A 26 16.91 -24.70 17.86
CA ARG A 26 17.90 -25.75 17.55
C ARG A 26 17.31 -27.15 17.31
N TRP A 27 16.06 -27.40 17.72
CA TRP A 27 15.38 -28.68 17.59
C TRP A 27 14.15 -28.63 16.66
N TYR A 28 14.06 -27.62 15.79
CA TYR A 28 13.00 -27.50 14.77
C TYR A 28 13.41 -28.12 13.43
N CYS A 29 12.50 -28.86 12.79
CA CYS A 29 12.66 -29.38 11.44
C CYS A 29 11.71 -28.67 10.47
N GLN A 30 12.27 -27.87 9.54
CA GLN A 30 11.48 -27.16 8.52
C GLN A 30 10.79 -28.12 7.54
N ALA A 31 11.48 -29.16 7.05
CA ALA A 31 10.95 -30.11 6.07
C ALA A 31 9.75 -30.92 6.58
N CYS A 32 9.56 -31.01 7.90
CA CYS A 32 8.41 -31.66 8.52
C CYS A 32 7.55 -30.68 9.36
N GLN A 33 7.84 -29.37 9.27
CA GLN A 33 7.25 -28.29 10.09
C GLN A 33 7.15 -28.60 11.60
N LYS A 34 8.10 -29.38 12.12
CA LYS A 34 7.97 -30.07 13.42
C LYS A 34 9.02 -29.57 14.42
N GLN A 35 8.53 -29.01 15.53
CA GLN A 35 9.37 -28.69 16.68
C GLN A 35 9.54 -29.92 17.57
N CYS A 36 10.76 -30.44 17.67
CA CYS A 36 11.13 -31.39 18.73
C CYS A 36 11.49 -30.62 20.01
N ARG A 37 11.33 -31.28 21.16
CA ARG A 37 11.39 -30.66 22.48
C ARG A 37 12.79 -30.69 23.11
N ASP A 38 13.64 -31.57 22.62
CA ASP A 38 14.93 -31.95 23.16
C ASP A 38 15.79 -32.57 22.06
N GLU A 39 17.11 -32.67 22.29
CA GLU A 39 18.03 -33.21 21.30
C GLU A 39 17.76 -34.68 20.95
N ASN A 40 17.33 -35.49 21.93
CA ASN A 40 17.03 -36.91 21.67
C ASN A 40 15.75 -37.05 20.85
N GLY A 41 14.69 -36.31 21.18
CA GLY A 41 13.50 -36.20 20.35
C GLY A 41 13.75 -35.68 18.93
N PHE A 42 14.79 -34.85 18.73
CA PHE A 42 15.23 -34.39 17.40
C PHE A 42 15.99 -35.48 16.64
N LYS A 43 16.92 -36.20 17.30
CA LYS A 43 17.64 -37.36 16.73
C LYS A 43 16.66 -38.46 16.27
N CYS A 44 15.74 -38.87 17.15
CA CYS A 44 14.69 -39.84 16.81
C CYS A 44 13.74 -39.34 15.71
N HIS A 45 13.59 -38.03 15.52
CA HIS A 45 12.82 -37.49 14.40
C HIS A 45 13.60 -37.59 13.08
N ILE A 46 14.88 -37.22 13.04
CA ILE A 46 15.69 -37.32 11.81
C ILE A 46 15.84 -38.78 11.37
N GLN A 47 15.97 -39.70 12.33
CA GLN A 47 16.04 -41.15 12.08
C GLN A 47 14.68 -41.78 11.70
N SER A 48 13.56 -41.04 11.79
CA SER A 48 12.25 -41.59 11.46
C SER A 48 11.98 -41.59 9.95
N GLU A 49 11.42 -42.68 9.44
CA GLU A 49 11.14 -42.86 8.01
C GLU A 49 10.28 -41.72 7.43
N SER A 50 9.35 -41.17 8.20
CA SER A 50 8.51 -40.04 7.77
C SER A 50 9.28 -38.74 7.55
N HIS A 51 10.41 -38.54 8.24
CA HIS A 51 11.36 -37.46 7.94
C HIS A 51 12.15 -37.77 6.68
N GLN A 52 12.69 -38.99 6.54
CA GLN A 52 13.47 -39.42 5.39
C GLN A 52 12.67 -39.29 4.08
N ARG A 53 11.41 -39.72 4.07
CA ARG A 53 10.48 -39.53 2.93
C ARG A 53 10.27 -38.05 2.57
N GLN A 54 10.15 -37.15 3.56
CA GLN A 54 10.03 -35.71 3.30
C GLN A 54 11.33 -35.09 2.77
N ILE A 55 12.50 -35.54 3.24
CA ILE A 55 13.79 -35.09 2.70
C ILE A 55 13.99 -35.56 1.25
N LEU A 56 13.53 -36.76 0.89
CA LEU A 56 13.55 -37.24 -0.50
C LEU A 56 12.67 -36.35 -1.41
N LEU A 57 11.42 -36.07 -1.02
CA LEU A 57 10.52 -35.17 -1.78
C LEU A 57 11.10 -33.76 -1.97
N VAL A 58 11.73 -33.20 -0.93
CA VAL A 58 12.43 -31.91 -1.02
C VAL A 58 13.68 -32.01 -1.91
N GLY A 59 14.38 -33.15 -1.89
CA GLY A 59 15.57 -33.43 -2.71
C GLY A 59 15.28 -33.64 -4.19
N GLU A 60 14.09 -34.12 -4.55
CA GLU A 60 13.63 -34.22 -5.95
C GLU A 60 13.49 -32.84 -6.62
N ASN A 61 13.03 -31.83 -5.87
CA ASN A 61 12.68 -30.51 -6.42
C ASN A 61 13.10 -29.32 -5.50
N PRO A 62 14.37 -29.21 -5.06
CA PRO A 62 14.77 -28.27 -4.00
C PRO A 62 14.48 -26.81 -4.36
N GLY A 63 14.67 -26.42 -5.62
CA GLY A 63 14.36 -25.06 -6.10
C GLY A 63 12.89 -24.66 -5.92
N LYS A 64 11.95 -25.61 -6.08
CA LYS A 64 10.50 -25.37 -5.89
C LYS A 64 10.16 -25.18 -4.42
N HIS A 65 10.74 -26.00 -3.53
CA HIS A 65 10.55 -25.88 -2.09
C HIS A 65 11.15 -24.58 -1.54
N ILE A 66 12.38 -24.23 -1.92
CA ILE A 66 13.02 -22.95 -1.55
C ILE A 66 12.22 -21.75 -2.09
N ALA A 67 11.66 -21.83 -3.29
CA ALA A 67 10.81 -20.78 -3.85
C ALA A 67 9.50 -20.60 -3.05
N ASN A 68 8.83 -21.69 -2.67
CA ASN A 68 7.62 -21.63 -1.82
C ASN A 68 7.94 -21.08 -0.42
N TYR A 69 8.95 -21.61 0.27
CA TYR A 69 9.37 -21.09 1.58
C TYR A 69 9.77 -19.61 1.52
N SER A 70 10.39 -19.15 0.42
CA SER A 70 10.69 -17.72 0.20
C SER A 70 9.41 -16.87 0.05
N ARG A 71 8.36 -17.40 -0.61
CA ARG A 71 7.08 -16.71 -0.79
C ARG A 71 6.29 -16.62 0.51
N GLU A 72 6.20 -17.72 1.25
CA GLU A 72 5.54 -17.80 2.56
C GLU A 72 6.26 -16.88 3.57
N PHE A 73 7.58 -16.96 3.68
CA PHE A 73 8.38 -16.06 4.52
C PHE A 73 8.16 -14.58 4.18
N HIS A 74 8.14 -14.22 2.89
CA HIS A 74 7.84 -12.86 2.47
C HIS A 74 6.43 -12.41 2.89
N SER A 75 5.42 -13.24 2.61
CA SER A 75 4.02 -12.97 2.97
C SER A 75 3.85 -12.73 4.48
N ASP A 76 4.41 -13.60 5.32
CA ASP A 76 4.22 -13.54 6.76
C ASP A 76 5.03 -12.41 7.41
N PHE A 77 6.25 -12.15 6.91
CA PHE A 77 7.06 -11.01 7.35
C PHE A 77 6.38 -9.69 6.96
N PHE A 78 5.88 -9.57 5.73
CA PHE A 78 5.21 -8.36 5.25
C PHE A 78 3.86 -8.13 5.95
N SER A 79 3.12 -9.21 6.25
CA SER A 79 1.93 -9.19 7.11
C SER A 79 2.27 -8.70 8.53
N THR A 80 3.39 -9.18 9.10
CA THR A 80 3.89 -8.71 10.41
C THR A 80 4.29 -7.24 10.37
N LEU A 81 4.95 -6.77 9.30
CA LEU A 81 5.31 -5.38 9.09
C LEU A 81 4.06 -4.47 9.03
N ARG A 82 3.11 -4.81 8.16
CA ARG A 82 1.87 -4.03 7.97
C ARG A 82 0.99 -4.02 9.22
N ARG A 83 0.92 -5.14 9.96
CA ARG A 83 0.10 -5.27 11.18
C ARG A 83 0.69 -4.58 12.41
N SER A 84 2.00 -4.66 12.62
CA SER A 84 2.64 -4.22 13.87
C SER A 84 3.27 -2.83 13.80
N PHE A 85 3.64 -2.34 12.62
CA PHE A 85 4.41 -1.11 12.46
C PHE A 85 3.82 -0.13 11.42
N GLY A 86 3.13 -0.64 10.39
CA GLY A 86 2.53 0.19 9.35
C GLY A 86 3.57 1.02 8.59
N THR A 87 3.23 2.27 8.27
CA THR A 87 4.08 3.25 7.57
C THR A 87 5.25 3.80 8.41
N LYS A 88 5.43 3.38 9.67
CA LYS A 88 6.48 3.91 10.55
C LYS A 88 7.86 3.35 10.19
N ARG A 89 8.87 4.23 10.14
CA ARG A 89 10.29 3.85 10.04
C ARG A 89 10.69 2.99 11.26
N VAL A 90 11.08 1.74 11.02
CA VAL A 90 11.45 0.78 12.07
C VAL A 90 12.72 0.01 11.74
N LEU A 91 13.47 -0.43 12.75
CA LEU A 91 14.66 -1.24 12.57
C LEU A 91 14.27 -2.65 12.09
N ALA A 92 14.88 -3.14 11.01
CA ALA A 92 14.60 -4.45 10.41
C ALA A 92 14.68 -5.61 11.42
N ASN A 93 15.63 -5.53 12.35
CA ASN A 93 15.81 -6.54 13.39
C ASN A 93 14.64 -6.58 14.38
N THR A 94 13.97 -5.46 14.65
CA THR A 94 12.77 -5.42 15.50
C THR A 94 11.60 -6.13 14.81
N VAL A 95 11.43 -5.92 13.50
CA VAL A 95 10.40 -6.60 12.70
C VAL A 95 10.67 -8.11 12.63
N TYR A 96 11.93 -8.51 12.44
CA TYR A 96 12.33 -9.92 12.48
C TYR A 96 12.14 -10.56 13.87
N CYS A 97 12.48 -9.84 14.95
CA CYS A 97 12.21 -10.28 16.32
C CYS A 97 10.71 -10.43 16.62
N GLU A 98 9.83 -9.64 15.98
CA GLU A 98 8.38 -9.83 16.06
C GLU A 98 7.94 -11.09 15.30
N TYR A 99 8.45 -11.28 14.07
CA TYR A 99 8.16 -12.44 13.22
C TYR A 99 8.52 -13.77 13.91
N ILE A 100 9.71 -13.88 14.51
CA ILE A 100 10.16 -15.13 15.15
C ILE A 100 9.46 -15.46 16.49
N LYS A 101 8.58 -14.58 17.01
CA LYS A 101 7.71 -14.94 18.15
C LYS A 101 6.70 -16.02 17.79
N ASP A 102 6.26 -16.05 16.53
CA ASP A 102 5.26 -17.01 16.10
C ASP A 102 5.88 -18.41 15.98
N ARG A 103 5.13 -19.45 16.40
CA ARG A 103 5.71 -20.79 16.58
C ARG A 103 6.08 -21.46 15.26
N ASN A 104 5.34 -21.11 14.20
CA ASN A 104 5.39 -21.78 12.91
C ASN A 104 6.16 -20.97 11.84
N HIS A 105 6.93 -19.96 12.26
CA HIS A 105 7.70 -19.12 11.34
C HIS A 105 8.73 -19.94 10.53
N ILE A 106 8.99 -19.49 9.31
CA ILE A 106 10.00 -20.08 8.43
C ILE A 106 11.35 -19.49 8.79
N HIS A 107 12.32 -20.33 9.13
CA HIS A 107 13.66 -19.85 9.47
C HIS A 107 14.39 -19.38 8.20
N MET A 108 15.10 -18.24 8.25
CA MET A 108 15.72 -17.61 7.07
C MET A 108 16.58 -18.57 6.23
N ASN A 109 17.34 -19.46 6.87
CA ASN A 109 18.17 -20.51 6.24
C ASN A 109 17.40 -21.46 5.29
N ALA A 110 16.07 -21.55 5.37
CA ALA A 110 15.24 -22.34 4.47
C ALA A 110 14.76 -21.57 3.22
N THR A 111 15.04 -20.27 3.17
CA THR A 111 14.66 -19.36 2.08
C THR A 111 15.87 -19.05 1.20
N ARG A 112 15.66 -18.30 0.11
CA ARG A 112 16.76 -17.75 -0.70
C ARG A 112 17.62 -16.69 0.03
N TRP A 113 17.18 -16.18 1.18
CA TRP A 113 17.87 -15.11 1.92
C TRP A 113 18.41 -15.66 3.24
N VAL A 114 19.66 -16.13 3.24
CA VAL A 114 20.31 -16.71 4.43
C VAL A 114 20.53 -15.69 5.56
N ALA A 115 20.53 -14.38 5.24
CA ALA A 115 20.72 -13.30 6.20
C ALA A 115 19.70 -12.17 6.00
N LEU A 116 19.27 -11.53 7.10
CA LEU A 116 18.28 -10.45 7.09
C LEU A 116 18.68 -9.29 6.17
N ALA A 117 19.95 -8.86 6.19
CA ALA A 117 20.47 -7.83 5.30
C ALA A 117 20.44 -8.20 3.80
N GLY A 118 20.30 -9.49 3.45
CA GLY A 118 20.06 -9.95 2.07
C GLY A 118 18.59 -9.82 1.67
N TYR A 119 17.67 -10.15 2.57
CA TYR A 119 16.23 -9.99 2.37
C TYR A 119 15.82 -8.52 2.31
N VAL A 120 16.34 -7.68 3.22
CA VAL A 120 16.05 -6.25 3.28
C VAL A 120 16.47 -5.56 1.98
N ARG A 121 17.71 -5.74 1.50
CA ARG A 121 18.13 -5.20 0.19
C ARG A 121 17.25 -5.64 -0.97
N TRP A 122 16.73 -6.87 -0.93
CA TRP A 122 15.78 -7.34 -1.94
C TRP A 122 14.42 -6.62 -1.85
N LEU A 123 13.90 -6.38 -0.64
CA LEU A 123 12.67 -5.60 -0.40
C LEU A 123 12.71 -4.21 -1.05
N GLY A 124 13.86 -3.52 -0.95
CA GLY A 124 14.10 -2.23 -1.60
C GLY A 124 14.10 -2.33 -3.12
N SER A 125 14.74 -3.37 -3.68
CA SER A 125 14.71 -3.65 -5.12
C SER A 125 13.34 -4.08 -5.66
N GLN A 126 12.31 -4.22 -4.82
CA GLN A 126 10.92 -4.41 -5.23
C GLN A 126 10.05 -3.15 -5.07
N GLY A 127 10.59 -2.05 -4.52
CA GLY A 127 9.84 -0.80 -4.33
C GLY A 127 8.60 -0.93 -3.44
N LEU A 128 8.64 -1.88 -2.49
CA LEU A 128 7.59 -2.14 -1.48
C LEU A 128 7.88 -1.42 -0.15
N CYS A 129 9.15 -1.17 0.14
CA CYS A 129 9.60 -0.46 1.33
C CYS A 129 10.76 0.46 0.97
N GLU A 130 10.78 1.64 1.58
CA GLU A 130 11.96 2.51 1.62
C GLU A 130 12.92 1.97 2.68
N ILE A 131 14.22 2.08 2.42
CA ILE A 131 15.27 1.43 3.21
C ILE A 131 16.43 2.38 3.41
N GLU A 132 16.75 2.65 4.66
CA GLU A 132 17.92 3.43 5.05
C GLU A 132 18.93 2.53 5.77
N GLN A 133 20.20 2.63 5.38
CA GLN A 133 21.30 1.98 6.09
C GLN A 133 21.95 2.99 7.03
N THR A 134 21.79 2.79 8.34
CA THR A 134 22.43 3.59 9.39
C THR A 134 23.47 2.74 10.14
N GLU A 135 24.37 3.34 10.92
CA GLU A 135 25.39 2.63 11.70
C GLU A 135 24.80 1.57 12.65
N ARG A 136 23.59 1.80 13.16
CA ARG A 136 22.82 0.87 14.01
C ARG A 136 22.17 -0.29 13.25
N GLY A 137 22.28 -0.32 11.93
CA GLY A 137 21.70 -1.33 11.05
C GLY A 137 20.65 -0.78 10.09
N TRP A 138 19.88 -1.69 9.50
CA TRP A 138 18.91 -1.40 8.46
C TRP A 138 17.57 -0.92 9.03
N TYR A 139 17.09 0.23 8.57
CA TYR A 139 15.73 0.69 8.78
C TYR A 139 14.86 0.34 7.56
N ILE A 140 13.58 0.08 7.82
CA ILE A 140 12.54 -0.21 6.84
C ILE A 140 11.38 0.75 7.12
N THR A 141 10.88 1.41 6.08
CA THR A 141 9.63 2.18 6.09
C THR A 141 8.70 1.56 5.05
N LEU A 142 7.49 1.15 5.43
CA LEU A 142 6.52 0.57 4.49
C LEU A 142 5.97 1.65 3.56
N ILE A 143 6.08 1.45 2.25
CA ILE A 143 5.44 2.32 1.25
C ILE A 143 4.04 1.75 1.01
N ASP A 144 3.04 2.23 1.74
CA ASP A 144 1.67 1.77 1.53
C ASP A 144 1.07 2.42 0.28
N LYS A 145 0.74 1.59 -0.72
CA LYS A 145 0.13 2.00 -2.00
C LYS A 145 -1.38 1.80 -2.02
N ASP A 146 -1.96 1.44 -0.88
CA ASP A 146 -3.38 1.15 -0.70
C ASP A 146 -4.15 2.46 -0.40
N PRO A 147 -5.15 2.84 -1.21
CA PRO A 147 -5.78 4.16 -1.11
C PRO A 147 -6.46 4.43 0.24
N ASP A 148 -6.86 3.39 0.98
CA ASP A 148 -7.42 3.52 2.32
C ASP A 148 -6.40 3.89 3.40
N ALA A 149 -5.10 3.69 3.18
CA ALA A 149 -4.05 4.22 4.04
C ALA A 149 -3.94 5.74 3.84
N VAL A 150 -3.75 6.17 2.58
CA VAL A 150 -3.68 7.58 2.18
C VAL A 150 -4.90 8.37 2.67
N ARG A 151 -6.09 7.79 2.61
CA ARG A 151 -7.31 8.41 3.17
C ARG A 151 -7.24 8.68 4.67
N ARG A 152 -6.71 7.76 5.48
CA ARG A 152 -6.59 7.95 6.95
C ARG A 152 -5.51 8.97 7.32
N ASP A 153 -4.41 8.98 6.57
CA ASP A 153 -3.33 9.94 6.77
C ASP A 153 -3.81 11.35 6.39
N MET A 154 -4.50 11.51 5.25
CA MET A 154 -5.18 12.76 4.87
C MET A 154 -6.29 13.17 5.84
N GLU A 155 -7.04 12.23 6.42
CA GLU A 155 -8.08 12.52 7.41
C GLU A 155 -7.48 12.98 8.74
N THR A 156 -6.33 12.43 9.12
CA THR A 156 -5.56 12.81 10.32
C THR A 156 -4.90 14.18 10.12
N GLU A 157 -4.19 14.40 9.01
CA GLU A 157 -3.60 15.71 8.67
C GLU A 157 -4.68 16.80 8.56
N ARG A 158 -5.84 16.48 7.96
CA ARG A 158 -6.99 17.39 7.92
C ARG A 158 -7.53 17.69 9.31
N LYS A 159 -7.60 16.70 10.21
CA LYS A 159 -8.04 16.91 11.59
C LYS A 159 -7.04 17.76 12.36
N GLU A 160 -5.74 17.46 12.29
CA GLU A 160 -4.68 18.25 12.92
C GLU A 160 -4.70 19.71 12.43
N LYS A 161 -4.96 19.93 11.13
CA LYS A 161 -5.14 21.25 10.54
C LYS A 161 -6.40 21.98 11.04
N MET A 162 -7.48 21.27 11.35
CA MET A 162 -8.68 21.85 11.99
C MET A 162 -8.44 22.13 13.48
N ASP A 163 -7.79 21.22 14.21
CA ASP A 163 -7.40 21.40 15.61
C ASP A 163 -6.42 22.59 15.78
N LEU A 164 -5.56 22.84 14.78
CA LEU A 164 -4.67 24.01 14.69
C LEU A 164 -5.42 25.34 14.47
N ASP A 165 -6.41 25.37 13.59
CA ASP A 165 -7.27 26.55 13.36
C ASP A 165 -8.10 26.87 14.61
N ASP A 166 -8.73 25.86 15.22
CA ASP A 166 -9.43 26.00 16.50
C ASP A 166 -8.51 26.40 17.66
N GLU A 167 -7.26 25.94 17.69
CA GLU A 167 -6.27 26.39 18.68
C GLU A 167 -5.87 27.86 18.46
N GLN A 168 -5.64 28.30 17.23
CA GLN A 168 -5.40 29.72 16.92
C GLN A 168 -6.60 30.59 17.32
N ARG A 169 -7.83 30.12 17.10
CA ARG A 169 -9.06 30.79 17.56
C ARG A 169 -9.13 30.86 19.08
N ARG A 170 -8.81 29.77 19.80
CA ARG A 170 -8.74 29.75 21.28
C ARG A 170 -7.69 30.74 21.80
N GLN A 171 -6.48 30.73 21.25
CA GLN A 171 -5.40 31.63 21.65
C GLN A 171 -5.75 33.09 21.40
N ASN A 172 -6.38 33.42 20.27
CA ASN A 172 -6.86 34.78 19.99
C ASN A 172 -7.97 35.22 20.96
N LEU A 173 -8.89 34.33 21.34
CA LEU A 173 -9.93 34.64 22.32
C LEU A 173 -9.34 34.91 23.72
N ILE A 174 -8.38 34.09 24.14
CA ILE A 174 -7.67 34.24 25.43
C ILE A 174 -6.83 35.53 25.44
N ALA A 175 -6.12 35.83 24.35
CA ALA A 175 -5.34 37.07 24.21
C ALA A 175 -6.24 38.31 24.29
N GLU A 176 -7.43 38.29 23.67
CA GLU A 176 -8.40 39.37 23.75
C GLU A 176 -9.02 39.52 25.15
N GLN A 177 -9.22 38.43 25.89
CA GLN A 177 -9.63 38.48 27.31
C GLN A 177 -8.53 39.08 28.18
N ILE A 178 -7.29 38.61 28.06
CA ILE A 178 -6.12 39.15 28.76
C ILE A 178 -5.93 40.64 28.44
N ARG A 179 -6.12 41.05 27.18
CA ARG A 179 -6.06 42.46 26.77
C ARG A 179 -7.14 43.29 27.46
N ARG A 180 -8.40 42.83 27.46
CA ARG A 180 -9.52 43.54 28.12
C ARG A 180 -9.35 43.65 29.63
N ASP A 181 -8.84 42.61 30.29
CA ASP A 181 -8.67 42.65 31.74
C ASP A 181 -7.44 43.47 32.15
N LYS A 182 -6.41 43.55 31.28
CA LYS A 182 -5.31 44.53 31.39
C LYS A 182 -5.76 45.98 31.13
N GLU A 183 -6.62 46.21 30.13
CA GLU A 183 -7.22 47.52 29.82
C GLU A 183 -8.21 47.99 30.90
N LYS A 184 -8.90 47.08 31.58
CA LYS A 184 -9.77 47.38 32.74
C LYS A 184 -9.01 47.76 34.01
N GLY A 185 -7.68 47.61 34.04
CA GLY A 185 -6.85 48.11 35.13
C GLY A 185 -7.21 47.55 36.51
N ILE A 186 -7.61 46.28 36.60
CA ILE A 186 -7.61 45.59 37.90
C ILE A 186 -6.15 45.36 38.27
N GLU A 187 -5.56 46.35 38.94
CA GLU A 187 -4.42 46.13 39.80
C GLU A 187 -4.83 45.07 40.83
N VAL A 188 -4.44 43.82 40.59
CA VAL A 188 -4.41 42.83 41.66
C VAL A 188 -3.26 43.27 42.56
N PRO A 189 -3.53 43.80 43.77
CA PRO A 189 -2.45 44.16 44.67
C PRO A 189 -1.62 42.89 44.93
N ALA A 190 -0.29 43.01 44.83
CA ALA A 190 0.59 41.88 45.09
C ALA A 190 0.21 41.25 46.44
N PRO A 191 -0.05 39.94 46.52
CA PRO A 191 -0.79 39.35 47.63
C PRO A 191 -0.08 39.58 48.95
N VAL A 192 -0.60 40.50 49.76
CA VAL A 192 -0.07 40.83 51.08
C VAL A 192 -0.44 39.69 52.02
N TYR A 193 0.49 38.76 52.23
CA TYR A 193 0.32 37.63 53.14
C TYR A 193 0.25 38.13 54.59
N THR A 194 -0.95 38.37 55.11
CA THR A 194 -1.18 38.65 56.53
C THR A 194 -1.24 37.35 57.32
N GLU A 195 -0.38 37.18 58.32
CA GLU A 195 -0.38 36.00 59.17
C GLU A 195 -1.64 35.92 60.04
N PHE A 196 -2.19 34.71 60.21
CA PHE A 196 -3.44 34.47 60.92
C PHE A 196 -3.22 34.42 62.44
N VAL A 197 -3.20 35.58 63.08
CA VAL A 197 -3.08 35.71 64.54
C VAL A 197 -4.39 35.31 65.23
N ARG A 198 -4.41 34.13 65.84
CA ARG A 198 -5.46 33.74 66.81
C ARG A 198 -5.36 34.62 68.05
N LYS A 199 -6.51 34.97 68.64
CA LYS A 199 -6.56 35.69 69.94
C LYS A 199 -7.04 34.83 71.11
N ASP A 200 -7.78 33.77 70.83
CA ASP A 200 -8.21 32.74 71.78
C ASP A 200 -8.11 31.37 71.09
N GLU A 201 -7.81 30.28 71.82
CA GLU A 201 -7.39 29.01 71.22
C GLU A 201 -8.43 27.88 71.18
N GLU A 202 -9.62 28.03 71.79
CA GLU A 202 -10.57 26.92 71.96
C GLU A 202 -11.73 26.82 70.94
N GLU A 203 -11.85 27.74 69.97
CA GLU A 203 -12.85 27.60 68.89
C GLU A 203 -12.38 26.72 67.71
N LYS A 204 -13.24 25.78 67.33
CA LYS A 204 -12.93 24.69 66.39
C LYS A 204 -13.35 25.05 64.96
N VAL A 205 -12.42 25.61 64.19
CA VAL A 205 -12.62 26.09 62.81
C VAL A 205 -13.31 25.05 61.92
N GLN A 206 -14.55 25.33 61.50
CA GLN A 206 -15.26 24.60 60.45
C GLN A 206 -15.22 25.39 59.14
N VAL A 207 -14.66 24.80 58.08
CA VAL A 207 -14.61 25.42 56.74
C VAL A 207 -15.72 24.80 55.87
N SER A 208 -16.83 25.51 55.73
CA SER A 208 -18.02 25.06 54.98
C SER A 208 -18.06 25.63 53.56
N PHE A 209 -17.62 24.84 52.57
CA PHE A 209 -17.60 25.25 51.16
C PHE A 209 -18.98 25.06 50.49
N ASN A 210 -19.89 26.01 50.70
CA ASN A 210 -21.25 25.97 50.17
C ASN A 210 -21.33 26.50 48.72
N GLN A 211 -21.05 25.64 47.74
CA GLN A 211 -21.20 25.98 46.31
C GLN A 211 -22.66 25.85 45.84
N SER A 212 -23.42 26.94 45.98
CA SER A 212 -24.85 27.01 45.61
C SER A 212 -25.09 27.02 44.09
N VAL A 213 -25.05 25.86 43.44
CA VAL A 213 -25.53 25.67 42.07
C VAL A 213 -27.05 25.53 42.04
N VAL A 214 -27.74 26.43 41.32
CA VAL A 214 -29.18 26.33 41.07
C VAL A 214 -29.42 25.29 39.98
N ALA A 215 -30.04 24.16 40.33
CA ALA A 215 -30.37 23.08 39.40
C ALA A 215 -31.79 22.57 39.63
N GLU A 216 -32.69 22.81 38.67
CA GLU A 216 -34.03 22.23 38.69
C GLU A 216 -34.05 20.76 38.25
N LYS A 217 -35.12 20.06 38.62
CA LYS A 217 -35.16 18.60 38.72
C LYS A 217 -35.49 17.92 37.39
N LYS A 218 -34.67 16.96 36.98
CA LYS A 218 -35.15 15.71 36.34
C LYS A 218 -34.58 14.50 37.09
N LYS A 219 -35.44 13.56 37.45
CA LYS A 219 -35.07 12.37 38.25
C LYS A 219 -34.55 11.25 37.37
N ILE A 220 -33.50 10.56 37.84
CA ILE A 220 -33.16 9.19 37.46
C ILE A 220 -33.05 8.40 38.78
N LEU A 221 -33.57 7.17 38.81
CA LEU A 221 -33.68 6.29 39.99
C LEU A 221 -33.50 4.81 39.54
N PRO A 222 -33.20 3.85 40.43
CA PRO A 222 -31.88 3.20 40.41
C PRO A 222 -31.93 1.69 40.09
N PRO A 223 -30.77 1.03 39.89
CA PRO A 223 -30.70 -0.41 39.63
C PRO A 223 -30.80 -1.27 40.90
N SER A 224 -31.27 -2.51 40.74
CA SER A 224 -31.03 -3.61 41.67
C SER A 224 -31.07 -4.96 40.93
N VAL A 225 -30.62 -6.03 41.59
CA VAL A 225 -30.31 -7.34 41.01
C VAL A 225 -31.07 -8.49 41.69
N LEU A 226 -31.62 -9.44 40.92
CA LEU A 226 -31.18 -10.84 40.98
C LEU A 226 -31.73 -11.74 39.84
N VAL A 227 -31.10 -12.91 39.74
CA VAL A 227 -31.28 -14.00 38.75
C VAL A 227 -32.56 -14.82 38.96
N THR A 228 -33.15 -15.33 37.87
CA THR A 228 -33.78 -16.68 37.85
C THR A 228 -33.82 -17.24 36.42
N VAL A 229 -34.05 -18.56 36.27
CA VAL A 229 -33.77 -19.34 35.04
C VAL A 229 -34.96 -20.21 34.61
N SER A 230 -35.30 -20.26 33.31
CA SER A 230 -35.82 -21.47 32.63
C SER A 230 -35.94 -21.36 31.10
N LYS A 231 -36.11 -22.52 30.43
CA LYS A 231 -36.15 -22.70 28.95
C LYS A 231 -37.48 -23.30 28.47
N LYS A 232 -37.96 -22.84 27.30
CA LYS A 232 -38.45 -23.59 26.09
C LYS A 232 -39.17 -22.59 25.15
N ARG A 233 -38.84 -22.46 23.85
CA ARG A 233 -39.02 -23.37 22.68
C ARG A 233 -40.48 -23.62 22.27
N THR A 234 -40.89 -23.07 21.12
CA THR A 234 -41.40 -23.77 19.92
C THR A 234 -41.35 -22.84 18.68
N ASN A 235 -41.87 -23.25 17.50
CA ASN A 235 -41.45 -22.80 16.15
C ASN A 235 -42.53 -21.98 15.38
N SER A 236 -42.25 -21.73 14.08
CA SER A 236 -43.13 -21.38 12.93
C SER A 236 -43.60 -19.92 12.77
N THR A 237 -43.83 -19.36 11.56
CA THR A 237 -43.25 -19.52 10.19
C THR A 237 -43.72 -18.30 9.32
N ASP A 238 -43.25 -18.21 8.06
CA ASP A 238 -43.87 -17.52 6.91
C ASP A 238 -43.71 -15.98 6.75
N GLU A 239 -44.14 -15.48 5.57
CA GLU A 239 -43.52 -14.37 4.83
C GLU A 239 -44.39 -13.09 4.64
N MET A 240 -43.91 -12.20 3.74
CA MET A 240 -44.54 -11.05 3.06
C MET A 240 -44.47 -9.70 3.82
N ASP A 241 -44.24 -8.51 3.24
CA ASP A 241 -43.78 -7.90 1.96
C ASP A 241 -44.59 -6.59 1.74
N VAL A 242 -44.15 -5.71 0.83
CA VAL A 242 -44.91 -4.61 0.17
C VAL A 242 -45.05 -3.23 0.89
N LYS A 243 -43.99 -2.40 0.71
CA LYS A 243 -43.97 -0.99 0.17
C LYS A 243 -44.66 0.21 0.90
N LYS A 244 -44.23 1.40 0.41
CA LYS A 244 -44.85 2.77 0.43
C LYS A 244 -44.63 3.62 1.71
N SER A 245 -44.45 4.95 1.65
CA SER A 245 -44.54 5.94 0.54
C SER A 245 -43.51 7.10 0.60
N LYS A 246 -43.41 7.82 -0.53
CA LYS A 246 -43.05 9.24 -0.80
C LYS A 246 -43.31 10.25 0.37
N ILE A 247 -42.70 11.45 0.43
CA ILE A 247 -42.66 12.61 -0.51
C ILE A 247 -41.37 13.44 -0.20
N GLU A 248 -40.55 14.04 -1.09
CA GLU A 248 -40.63 14.75 -2.40
C GLU A 248 -40.60 16.31 -2.33
N ASN A 249 -39.54 16.92 -2.92
CA ASN A 249 -39.43 18.30 -3.47
C ASN A 249 -39.40 19.47 -2.43
N THR A 250 -38.76 20.65 -2.62
CA THR A 250 -37.89 21.32 -3.64
C THR A 250 -37.17 22.50 -2.91
N VAL A 251 -36.20 23.32 -3.35
CA VAL A 251 -35.40 23.69 -4.58
C VAL A 251 -33.95 24.02 -4.08
N GLU A 252 -32.83 24.19 -4.81
CA GLU A 252 -32.43 24.85 -6.08
C GLU A 252 -32.28 26.40 -5.96
N SER A 253 -31.18 27.10 -6.29
CA SER A 253 -29.96 26.86 -7.12
C SER A 253 -28.71 27.56 -6.47
N VAL A 254 -27.43 27.54 -6.93
CA VAL A 254 -26.80 27.93 -8.22
C VAL A 254 -25.36 27.38 -8.37
N PHE A 255 -25.06 26.65 -9.46
CA PHE A 255 -23.77 26.41 -10.17
C PHE A 255 -22.47 26.02 -9.39
N LYS A 256 -21.55 25.19 -9.93
CA LYS A 256 -21.16 24.92 -11.34
C LYS A 256 -21.30 23.44 -11.76
N LYS A 257 -21.23 23.19 -13.07
CA LYS A 257 -21.51 21.90 -13.74
C LYS A 257 -20.31 20.92 -13.72
N PRO A 258 -20.51 19.62 -13.48
CA PRO A 258 -19.69 18.54 -14.06
C PRO A 258 -20.19 18.20 -15.48
N LEU A 259 -19.29 17.72 -16.35
CA LEU A 259 -19.67 17.06 -17.61
C LEU A 259 -20.05 15.60 -17.38
N SER A 260 -20.74 15.03 -18.38
CA SER A 260 -21.19 13.64 -18.55
C SER A 260 -20.85 12.61 -17.45
N LYS A 261 -21.88 11.95 -16.90
CA LYS A 261 -21.69 10.72 -16.13
C LYS A 261 -21.24 9.62 -17.09
N LYS A 262 -19.96 9.24 -17.02
CA LYS A 262 -19.43 8.05 -17.71
C LYS A 262 -20.30 6.84 -17.42
N THR A 263 -20.48 5.97 -18.41
CA THR A 263 -21.29 4.75 -18.25
C THR A 263 -20.52 3.72 -17.42
N ALA A 264 -21.17 2.85 -16.65
CA ALA A 264 -20.47 1.81 -15.87
C ALA A 264 -19.59 0.89 -16.75
N LEU A 265 -19.93 0.71 -18.02
CA LEU A 265 -19.12 0.01 -19.03
C LEU A 265 -17.82 0.77 -19.39
N GLU A 266 -17.87 2.09 -19.34
CA GLU A 266 -16.79 3.02 -19.70
C GLU A 266 -15.77 3.16 -18.55
N GLU A 267 -16.25 3.13 -17.31
CA GLU A 267 -15.40 3.07 -16.10
C GLU A 267 -14.66 1.72 -15.99
N VAL A 268 -15.34 0.59 -16.29
CA VAL A 268 -14.69 -0.73 -16.40
C VAL A 268 -13.67 -0.75 -17.54
N ARG A 269 -13.99 -0.15 -18.70
CA ARG A 269 -13.09 -0.03 -19.84
C ARG A 269 -11.84 0.78 -19.49
N GLU A 270 -11.98 1.95 -18.87
CA GLU A 270 -10.85 2.79 -18.46
C GLU A 270 -9.94 2.09 -17.43
N MET A 271 -10.52 1.29 -16.53
CA MET A 271 -9.76 0.46 -15.59
C MET A 271 -9.01 -0.68 -16.29
N GLU A 272 -9.61 -1.34 -17.29
CA GLU A 272 -8.92 -2.37 -18.07
C GLU A 272 -7.82 -1.77 -18.96
N GLU A 273 -8.03 -0.58 -19.51
CA GLU A 273 -7.03 0.16 -20.30
C GLU A 273 -5.81 0.55 -19.46
N LYS A 274 -5.99 1.06 -18.24
CA LYS A 274 -4.88 1.33 -17.30
C LYS A 274 -4.15 0.05 -16.89
N LEU A 275 -4.88 -1.04 -16.62
CA LEU A 275 -4.30 -2.36 -16.33
C LEU A 275 -3.61 -3.03 -17.53
N LYS A 276 -3.90 -2.59 -18.76
CA LYS A 276 -3.13 -2.92 -19.98
C LYS A 276 -1.93 -2.00 -20.11
N GLU A 277 -2.06 -0.72 -19.82
CA GLU A 277 -0.95 0.24 -19.84
C GLU A 277 0.16 -0.17 -18.88
N GLU A 278 -0.12 -0.41 -17.59
CA GLU A 278 0.88 -0.82 -16.60
C GLU A 278 1.65 -2.11 -16.99
N LYS A 279 1.03 -3.00 -17.80
CA LYS A 279 1.64 -4.24 -18.27
C LYS A 279 2.38 -4.09 -19.61
N ASN A 280 1.95 -3.16 -20.46
CA ASN A 280 2.47 -2.97 -21.81
C ASN A 280 3.48 -1.82 -21.92
N ARG A 281 3.46 -0.86 -20.98
CA ARG A 281 4.49 0.17 -20.80
C ARG A 281 5.82 -0.51 -20.50
N LYS A 282 6.82 -0.30 -21.36
CA LYS A 282 8.17 -0.82 -21.17
C LYS A 282 9.19 0.24 -21.51
N ASP A 283 10.36 0.10 -20.89
CA ASP A 283 11.54 0.93 -21.07
C ASP A 283 12.07 0.94 -22.52
N TYR A 284 11.85 -0.13 -23.28
CA TYR A 284 12.18 -0.18 -24.72
C TYR A 284 10.96 0.12 -25.59
N TRP A 285 11.05 1.10 -26.48
CA TRP A 285 9.96 1.50 -27.40
C TRP A 285 10.24 1.19 -28.87
N LEU A 286 11.48 0.87 -29.27
CA LEU A 286 11.78 0.51 -30.66
C LEU A 286 10.93 -0.67 -31.17
N HIS A 287 10.44 -0.54 -32.41
CA HIS A 287 9.81 -1.57 -33.23
C HIS A 287 10.43 -1.57 -34.62
N GLU A 288 10.07 -2.54 -35.44
CA GLU A 288 10.48 -2.65 -36.84
C GLU A 288 9.48 -1.86 -37.73
N ASP A 289 9.90 -1.50 -38.94
CA ASP A 289 9.11 -0.74 -39.94
C ASP A 289 8.56 0.63 -39.48
N ILE A 290 9.18 1.25 -38.46
CA ILE A 290 8.92 2.65 -38.09
C ILE A 290 9.97 3.60 -38.68
N ILE A 291 9.53 4.84 -38.96
CA ILE A 291 10.42 5.95 -39.31
C ILE A 291 10.82 6.69 -38.03
N VAL A 292 12.13 6.92 -37.88
CA VAL A 292 12.74 7.62 -36.74
C VAL A 292 13.69 8.72 -37.21
N LYS A 293 13.96 9.68 -36.33
CA LYS A 293 14.86 10.82 -36.57
C LYS A 293 16.11 10.66 -35.71
N VAL A 294 17.29 10.71 -36.33
CA VAL A 294 18.57 10.50 -35.65
C VAL A 294 19.05 11.80 -35.02
N MET A 295 19.26 11.79 -33.70
CA MET A 295 19.59 13.00 -32.92
C MET A 295 21.01 12.99 -32.32
N THR A 296 21.83 11.99 -32.65
CA THR A 296 23.23 11.93 -32.23
C THR A 296 24.19 12.59 -33.21
N LEU A 297 25.11 13.41 -32.68
CA LEU A 297 26.24 13.96 -33.41
C LEU A 297 27.42 12.97 -33.52
N LYS A 298 27.44 11.89 -32.69
CA LYS A 298 28.59 10.97 -32.55
C LYS A 298 28.89 10.15 -33.81
N LEU A 299 27.93 9.98 -34.71
CA LEU A 299 28.11 9.27 -36.00
C LEU A 299 28.43 10.24 -37.17
N GLY A 300 28.66 11.52 -36.86
CA GLY A 300 28.93 12.59 -37.82
C GLY A 300 27.68 13.38 -38.21
N GLU A 301 27.87 14.67 -38.47
CA GLU A 301 26.81 15.65 -38.77
C GLU A 301 25.92 15.24 -39.95
N LYS A 302 26.46 14.46 -40.90
CA LYS A 302 25.74 13.88 -42.05
C LYS A 302 24.45 13.10 -41.69
N TYR A 303 24.35 12.58 -40.47
CA TYR A 303 23.15 11.85 -40.00
C TYR A 303 22.33 12.65 -38.96
N TYR A 304 22.82 13.77 -38.47
CA TYR A 304 22.14 14.54 -37.43
C TYR A 304 20.86 15.21 -37.97
N LYS A 305 19.76 15.07 -37.23
CA LYS A 305 18.39 15.48 -37.60
C LYS A 305 17.85 14.83 -38.89
N LYS A 306 18.53 13.82 -39.45
CA LYS A 306 18.08 13.08 -40.64
C LYS A 306 17.09 11.96 -40.26
N LYS A 307 16.28 11.54 -41.23
CA LYS A 307 15.26 10.49 -41.06
C LYS A 307 15.77 9.14 -41.59
N GLY A 308 15.41 8.07 -40.90
CA GLY A 308 15.72 6.69 -41.26
C GLY A 308 14.57 5.74 -40.94
N ILE A 309 14.56 4.58 -41.60
CA ILE A 309 13.61 3.49 -41.40
C ILE A 309 14.28 2.42 -40.53
N VAL A 310 13.62 1.96 -39.46
CA VAL A 310 14.10 0.82 -38.67
C VAL A 310 13.83 -0.47 -39.43
N ILE A 311 14.88 -1.13 -39.93
CA ILE A 311 14.75 -2.43 -40.63
C ILE A 311 14.65 -3.59 -39.64
N LYS A 312 15.35 -3.49 -38.50
CA LYS A 312 15.43 -4.57 -37.52
C LYS A 312 15.77 -4.04 -36.13
N VAL A 313 15.17 -4.61 -35.07
CA VAL A 313 15.52 -4.33 -33.68
C VAL A 313 16.37 -5.47 -33.11
N GLU A 314 17.52 -5.13 -32.54
CA GLU A 314 18.47 -6.03 -31.90
C GLU A 314 18.59 -5.69 -30.41
N ASN A 315 18.67 -6.72 -29.55
CA ASN A 315 18.80 -6.55 -28.10
C ASN A 315 17.72 -5.67 -27.43
N ARG A 316 16.56 -5.46 -28.08
CA ARG A 316 15.42 -4.60 -27.68
C ARG A 316 15.69 -3.08 -27.68
N TYR A 317 16.92 -2.66 -27.40
CA TYR A 317 17.30 -1.24 -27.28
C TYR A 317 18.03 -0.69 -28.50
N GLN A 318 18.49 -1.54 -29.43
CA GLN A 318 19.27 -1.13 -30.60
C GLN A 318 18.51 -1.40 -31.88
N ALA A 319 18.58 -0.49 -32.85
CA ALA A 319 17.98 -0.62 -34.17
C ALA A 319 19.05 -0.61 -35.26
N ILE A 320 18.87 -1.45 -36.29
CA ILE A 320 19.52 -1.28 -37.59
C ILE A 320 18.64 -0.34 -38.40
N ILE A 321 19.06 0.92 -38.51
CA ILE A 321 18.36 1.98 -39.21
C ILE A 321 18.95 2.11 -40.61
N LYS A 322 18.10 2.19 -41.63
CA LYS A 322 18.49 2.59 -42.97
C LYS A 322 18.15 4.06 -43.18
N MET A 323 19.15 4.90 -43.44
CA MET A 323 18.95 6.33 -43.70
C MET A 323 18.23 6.55 -45.04
N ILE A 324 17.24 7.44 -45.07
CA ILE A 324 16.46 7.71 -46.29
C ILE A 324 17.34 8.44 -47.32
N ASP A 325 18.04 9.49 -46.88
CA ASP A 325 18.87 10.34 -47.73
C ASP A 325 20.08 9.61 -48.37
N THR A 326 20.79 8.75 -47.61
CA THR A 326 22.06 8.15 -48.04
C THR A 326 21.99 6.64 -48.31
N ASN A 327 20.86 5.98 -48.00
CA ASN A 327 20.69 4.52 -48.00
C ASN A 327 21.63 3.74 -47.05
N ASP A 328 22.49 4.40 -46.27
CA ASP A 328 23.39 3.77 -45.30
C ASP A 328 22.62 2.96 -44.25
N LYS A 329 23.18 1.81 -43.85
CA LYS A 329 22.70 1.03 -42.69
C LYS A 329 23.58 1.30 -41.48
N ILE A 330 22.99 1.81 -40.39
CA ILE A 330 23.69 2.18 -39.16
C ILE A 330 23.01 1.53 -37.95
N ARG A 331 23.80 0.98 -37.00
CA ARG A 331 23.29 0.47 -35.73
C ARG A 331 23.28 1.62 -34.70
N ILE A 332 22.11 1.96 -34.17
CA ILE A 332 21.92 3.04 -33.20
C ILE A 332 21.08 2.53 -32.03
N ASP A 333 21.34 3.05 -30.83
CA ASP A 333 20.57 2.79 -29.61
C ASP A 333 19.40 3.78 -29.45
N GLN A 334 18.28 3.34 -28.85
CA GLN A 334 17.06 4.14 -28.72
C GLN A 334 17.29 5.52 -28.07
N ALA A 335 18.27 5.66 -27.17
CA ALA A 335 18.60 6.94 -26.53
C ALA A 335 19.18 8.01 -27.48
N HIS A 336 19.39 7.68 -28.76
CA HIS A 336 19.96 8.55 -29.78
C HIS A 336 19.00 8.79 -30.97
N VAL A 337 17.74 8.34 -30.87
CA VAL A 337 16.69 8.53 -31.87
C VAL A 337 15.40 9.08 -31.26
N GLU A 338 14.62 9.74 -32.09
CA GLU A 338 13.36 10.40 -31.77
C GLU A 338 12.26 9.83 -32.67
N THR A 339 11.03 9.71 -32.17
CA THR A 339 9.86 9.34 -32.99
C THR A 339 9.59 10.41 -34.05
N VAL A 340 8.84 10.07 -35.10
CA VAL A 340 8.48 11.00 -36.17
C VAL A 340 6.98 10.99 -36.35
N ILE A 341 6.32 12.05 -35.88
CA ILE A 341 4.89 12.27 -36.14
C ILE A 341 4.70 12.63 -37.64
N PRO A 342 3.78 11.98 -38.37
CA PRO A 342 3.45 12.35 -39.74
C PRO A 342 2.49 13.55 -39.80
N ALA A 343 2.06 13.93 -41.01
CA ALA A 343 0.88 14.78 -41.17
C ALA A 343 -0.41 14.01 -40.81
N ILE A 344 -1.47 14.74 -40.49
CA ILE A 344 -2.83 14.22 -40.26
C ILE A 344 -3.29 13.34 -41.43
N GLY A 345 -4.05 12.28 -41.12
CA GLY A 345 -4.57 11.32 -42.10
C GLY A 345 -3.57 10.25 -42.54
N LYS A 346 -2.37 10.18 -41.93
CA LYS A 346 -1.37 9.14 -42.22
C LYS A 346 -1.30 8.06 -41.14
N LYS A 347 -0.82 6.87 -41.56
CA LYS A 347 -0.57 5.72 -40.70
C LYS A 347 0.57 5.97 -39.72
N ILE A 348 0.38 5.48 -38.50
CA ILE A 348 1.34 5.44 -37.40
C ILE A 348 1.30 4.05 -36.75
N LEU A 349 2.38 3.68 -36.08
CA LEU A 349 2.44 2.55 -35.16
C LEU A 349 2.44 3.07 -33.72
N VAL A 350 1.63 2.46 -32.86
CA VAL A 350 1.71 2.67 -31.42
C VAL A 350 2.91 1.91 -30.86
N VAL A 351 3.96 2.62 -30.48
CA VAL A 351 5.23 2.02 -30.05
C VAL A 351 5.25 1.62 -28.57
N ASN A 352 4.48 2.28 -27.71
CA ASN A 352 4.41 1.99 -26.27
C ASN A 352 3.00 2.21 -25.69
N GLY A 353 2.83 1.98 -24.37
CA GLY A 353 1.55 2.15 -23.68
C GLY A 353 0.54 1.01 -23.93
N ALA A 354 -0.74 1.23 -23.59
CA ALA A 354 -1.78 0.19 -23.61
C ALA A 354 -1.94 -0.50 -24.98
N TYR A 355 -1.89 0.26 -26.06
CA TYR A 355 -2.15 -0.18 -27.43
C TYR A 355 -0.90 -0.62 -28.21
N ARG A 356 0.23 -0.85 -27.52
CA ARG A 356 1.51 -1.23 -28.13
C ARG A 356 1.41 -2.28 -29.24
N GLY A 357 1.97 -1.97 -30.40
CA GLY A 357 2.03 -2.82 -31.59
C GLY A 357 0.80 -2.74 -32.50
N GLN A 358 -0.13 -1.80 -32.26
CA GLN A 358 -1.31 -1.58 -33.11
C GLN A 358 -1.05 -0.45 -34.12
N GLU A 359 -1.48 -0.66 -35.37
CA GLU A 359 -1.59 0.40 -36.38
C GLU A 359 -2.74 1.34 -36.05
N ALA A 360 -2.54 2.63 -36.30
CA ALA A 360 -3.57 3.66 -36.20
C ALA A 360 -3.43 4.72 -37.32
N THR A 361 -4.49 5.50 -37.54
CA THR A 361 -4.45 6.74 -38.33
C THR A 361 -4.38 7.93 -37.37
N LEU A 362 -3.53 8.90 -37.69
CA LEU A 362 -3.44 10.17 -36.97
C LEU A 362 -4.60 11.10 -37.34
N GLU A 363 -5.41 11.55 -36.37
CA GLU A 363 -6.53 12.48 -36.59
C GLU A 363 -6.19 13.93 -36.24
N ASP A 364 -5.54 14.18 -35.10
CA ASP A 364 -5.19 15.54 -34.67
C ASP A 364 -3.86 15.62 -33.89
N ILE A 365 -3.28 16.82 -33.80
CA ILE A 365 -1.93 17.08 -33.26
C ILE A 365 -1.97 18.29 -32.31
N HIS A 366 -2.12 18.01 -31.01
CA HIS A 366 -2.10 19.02 -29.95
C HIS A 366 -0.63 19.37 -29.58
N GLN A 367 -0.14 20.49 -30.10
CA GLN A 367 1.26 20.92 -29.92
C GLN A 367 1.54 21.42 -28.49
N ASP A 368 0.57 22.08 -27.84
CA ASP A 368 0.73 22.65 -26.49
C ASP A 368 0.93 21.57 -25.40
N THR A 369 0.38 20.38 -25.63
CA THR A 369 0.42 19.22 -24.70
C THR A 369 1.32 18.09 -25.18
N PHE A 370 1.99 18.24 -26.34
CA PHE A 370 2.78 17.17 -26.99
C PHE A 370 2.01 15.85 -27.13
N SER A 371 0.72 15.94 -27.48
CA SER A 371 -0.19 14.80 -27.61
C SER A 371 -0.91 14.75 -28.96
N VAL A 372 -1.26 13.55 -29.41
CA VAL A 372 -2.01 13.27 -30.64
C VAL A 372 -3.31 12.57 -30.34
N ASP A 373 -4.30 12.78 -31.21
CA ASP A 373 -5.53 12.00 -31.24
C ASP A 373 -5.46 11.03 -32.42
N ILE A 374 -5.74 9.75 -32.17
CA ILE A 374 -5.48 8.65 -33.10
C ILE A 374 -6.67 7.69 -33.17
N THR A 375 -6.95 7.10 -34.34
CA THR A 375 -7.99 6.07 -34.49
C THR A 375 -7.38 4.73 -34.86
N LEU A 376 -7.62 3.72 -34.03
CA LEU A 376 -7.01 2.39 -34.13
C LEU A 376 -7.51 1.63 -35.37
N LEU A 377 -6.59 1.19 -36.23
CA LEU A 377 -6.87 0.38 -37.42
C LEU A 377 -6.81 -1.13 -37.14
N THR A 378 -6.12 -1.56 -36.09
CA THR A 378 -5.88 -2.97 -35.76
C THR A 378 -5.91 -3.19 -34.25
N GLY A 379 -6.43 -4.33 -33.78
CA GLY A 379 -6.46 -4.69 -32.36
C GLY A 379 -7.84 -5.16 -31.89
N SER A 380 -8.07 -5.14 -30.57
CA SER A 380 -9.39 -5.47 -29.99
C SER A 380 -10.40 -4.32 -30.07
N MET A 381 -9.93 -3.09 -30.29
CA MET A 381 -10.74 -1.85 -30.21
C MET A 381 -10.72 -1.06 -31.53
N ILE A 382 -10.67 -1.77 -32.67
CA ILE A 382 -10.65 -1.19 -34.03
C ILE A 382 -11.77 -0.16 -34.19
N GLY A 383 -11.44 0.99 -34.80
CA GLY A 383 -12.37 2.10 -35.01
C GLY A 383 -12.63 2.96 -33.77
N THR A 384 -11.96 2.69 -32.63
CA THR A 384 -11.98 3.65 -31.51
C THR A 384 -10.96 4.76 -31.73
N ARG A 385 -11.42 6.01 -31.61
CA ARG A 385 -10.58 7.19 -31.38
C ARG A 385 -10.04 7.16 -29.95
N ILE A 386 -8.73 7.35 -29.81
CA ILE A 386 -8.00 7.51 -28.55
C ILE A 386 -7.45 8.94 -28.55
N GLU A 387 -7.80 9.70 -27.53
CA GLU A 387 -7.42 11.11 -27.40
C GLU A 387 -6.21 11.27 -26.47
N ASN A 388 -5.45 12.36 -26.64
CA ASN A 388 -4.37 12.77 -25.75
C ASN A 388 -3.20 11.76 -25.59
N MET A 389 -2.83 11.04 -26.65
CA MET A 389 -1.71 10.10 -26.62
C MET A 389 -0.35 10.80 -26.84
N VAL A 390 0.66 10.52 -26.01
CA VAL A 390 1.96 11.24 -26.01
C VAL A 390 2.79 10.96 -27.28
N TYR A 391 3.49 11.97 -27.81
CA TYR A 391 4.35 11.85 -29.02
C TYR A 391 5.43 10.76 -28.92
N GLU A 392 5.92 10.42 -27.73
CA GLU A 392 6.90 9.34 -27.52
C GLU A 392 6.31 7.93 -27.73
N ASP A 393 4.99 7.80 -27.62
CA ASP A 393 4.30 6.51 -27.68
C ASP A 393 3.77 6.15 -29.09
N VAL A 394 3.97 7.04 -30.06
CA VAL A 394 3.59 6.88 -31.47
C VAL A 394 4.75 7.21 -32.41
N SER A 395 4.86 6.52 -33.55
CA SER A 395 5.74 6.97 -34.63
C SER A 395 5.15 6.66 -36.01
N LYS A 396 5.53 7.43 -37.04
CA LYS A 396 5.15 7.17 -38.43
C LYS A 396 5.58 5.74 -38.83
N LEU A 397 4.65 4.97 -39.38
CA LEU A 397 4.92 3.70 -40.04
C LEU A 397 5.60 3.95 -41.40
N ALA A 398 6.56 3.11 -41.78
CA ALA A 398 7.09 3.09 -43.13
C ALA A 398 6.00 2.57 -44.11
N GLU A 399 5.92 3.21 -45.27
CA GLU A 399 5.06 2.84 -46.41
C GLU A 399 5.98 2.46 -47.59
#